data_AF-A0A925B8V1-F1
#
_entry.id   AF-A0A925B8V1-F1
#
_cell.length_a   1.000
_cell.length_b   1.000
_cell.length_c   1.000
_cell.angle_alpha   90.00
_cell.angle_beta   90.00
_cell.angle_gamma   90.00
#
_symmetry.space_group_name_H-M   'P 1'
#
loop_
_entity.id
_entity.type
_entity.pdbx_description
1 polymer ?
#
loop_
_entity_poly.entity_id
_entity_poly.type
_entity_poly.pdbx_seq_one_letter_code
_entity_poly.pdbx_strand_id
1 'polypeptide(L)' 'LVTGWAADPLTLGAYAYAPPGKAGMRGQLAQACPAGRLLFAGEAVRTDGLAGTVGGAFLSGIDAADRLAAS' A
#
# COMPACT_ATOMS: atom_id res chain seq x y z
N LEU A 1 16.64 -23.25 -5.22
CA LEU A 1 16.44 -21.98 -4.47
C LEU A 1 15.04 -22.01 -3.87
N VAL A 2 14.89 -21.58 -2.62
CA VAL A 2 13.61 -21.45 -1.90
C VAL A 2 13.61 -20.06 -1.27
N THR A 3 12.48 -19.35 -1.34
CA THR A 3 12.36 -17.99 -0.80
C THR A 3 11.97 -18.01 0.68
N GLY A 4 12.39 -16.98 1.42
CA GLY A 4 12.12 -16.80 2.85
C GLY A 4 11.26 -15.57 3.16
N TRP A 5 10.34 -15.19 2.28
CA TRP A 5 9.58 -13.92 2.37
C TRP A 5 8.89 -13.67 3.71
N ALA A 6 8.37 -14.72 4.35
CA ALA A 6 7.72 -14.62 5.66
C ALA A 6 8.71 -14.41 6.82
N ALA A 7 9.97 -14.81 6.64
CA ALA A 7 11.03 -14.71 7.64
C ALA A 7 11.95 -13.49 7.43
N ASP A 8 11.87 -12.82 6.27
CA ASP A 8 12.59 -11.58 6.03
C ASP A 8 12.02 -10.46 6.91
N PRO A 9 12.84 -9.83 7.78
CA PRO A 9 12.38 -8.83 8.73
C PRO A 9 11.86 -7.55 8.07
N LEU A 10 12.14 -7.32 6.79
CA LEU A 10 11.70 -6.13 6.06
C LEU A 10 10.42 -6.36 5.23
N THR A 11 9.99 -7.61 5.02
CA THR A 11 8.79 -7.91 4.23
C THR A 11 7.71 -8.67 5.01
N LEU A 12 8.09 -9.58 5.92
CA LEU A 12 7.19 -10.32 6.81
C LEU A 12 6.03 -11.07 6.09
N GLY A 13 6.17 -11.31 4.78
CA GLY A 13 5.10 -11.77 3.91
C GLY A 13 5.40 -11.47 2.44
N ALA A 14 4.41 -11.71 1.59
CA ALA A 14 4.53 -11.53 0.14
C ALA A 14 3.67 -10.35 -0.39
N TYR A 15 2.37 -10.36 -0.09
CA TYR A 15 1.43 -9.33 -0.53
C TYR A 15 0.27 -9.20 0.46
N ALA A 16 -0.34 -8.03 0.55
CA ALA A 16 -1.43 -7.77 1.47
C ALA A 16 -2.75 -8.38 0.99
N TYR A 17 -3.45 -9.00 1.92
CA TYR A 17 -4.84 -9.42 1.77
C TYR A 17 -5.69 -8.76 2.85
N ALA A 18 -6.96 -8.53 2.53
CA ALA A 18 -7.92 -8.04 3.53
C ALA A 18 -8.57 -9.24 4.24
N PRO A 19 -8.57 -9.28 5.58
CA PRO A 19 -9.41 -10.23 6.31
C PRO A 19 -10.89 -10.06 5.93
N PRO A 20 -11.73 -11.11 6.12
CA PRO A 20 -13.17 -11.00 5.89
C PRO A 20 -13.79 -9.78 6.58
N GLY A 21 -14.57 -8.99 5.83
CA GLY A 21 -15.20 -7.76 6.33
C GLY A 21 -14.27 -6.55 6.49
N LYS A 22 -12.99 -6.64 6.11
CA LYS A 22 -12.00 -5.55 6.29
C LYS A 22 -11.50 -4.93 4.99
N ALA A 23 -12.13 -5.19 3.84
CA ALA A 23 -11.72 -4.64 2.55
C ALA A 23 -11.60 -3.10 2.55
N GLY A 24 -12.50 -2.39 3.26
CA GLY A 24 -12.49 -0.93 3.37
C GLY A 24 -11.29 -0.32 4.11
N MET A 25 -10.52 -1.13 4.85
CA MET A 25 -9.34 -0.64 5.58
C MET A 25 -8.23 -0.12 4.67
N ARG A 26 -8.16 -0.59 3.41
CA ARG A 26 -7.19 -0.10 2.42
C ARG A 26 -7.38 1.40 2.15
N GLY A 27 -8.63 1.83 2.03
CA GLY A 27 -8.96 3.24 1.84
C GLY A 27 -8.59 4.10 3.04
N GLN A 28 -8.71 3.56 4.27
CA GLN A 28 -8.24 4.25 5.47
C GLN A 28 -6.72 4.36 5.50
N LEU A 29 -6.00 3.29 5.14
CA LEU A 29 -4.53 3.31 5.04
C LEU A 29 -4.03 4.26 3.94
N ALA A 30 -4.79 4.41 2.85
CA ALA A 30 -4.48 5.32 1.74
C ALA A 30 -4.65 6.81 2.08
N GLN A 31 -5.28 7.13 3.22
CA GLN A 31 -5.43 8.51 3.68
C GLN A 31 -4.12 9.01 4.30
N ALA A 32 -3.77 10.24 3.96
CA ALA A 32 -2.63 10.93 4.57
C ALA A 32 -2.84 11.08 6.08
N CYS A 33 -1.76 11.01 6.85
CA CYS A 33 -1.82 11.26 8.29
C CYS A 33 -2.27 12.71 8.57
N PRO A 34 -2.79 13.01 9.77
CA PRO A 34 -3.25 14.36 10.12
C PRO A 34 -2.16 15.40 9.84
N ALA A 35 -2.55 16.51 9.21
CA ALA A 35 -1.70 17.62 8.74
C ALA A 35 -0.94 17.42 7.41
N GLY A 36 -1.23 16.38 6.61
CA GLY A 36 -0.77 16.30 5.20
C GLY A 36 0.74 16.13 5.01
N ARG A 37 1.51 15.98 6.10
CA ARG A 37 2.97 15.84 6.09
C ARG A 37 3.47 14.41 5.87
N LEU A 38 2.57 13.42 5.91
CA LEU A 38 2.90 12.01 5.74
C LEU A 38 1.90 11.37 4.77
N LEU A 39 2.44 10.81 3.70
CA LEU A 39 1.71 10.10 2.65
C LEU A 39 2.12 8.62 2.68
N PHE A 40 1.15 7.74 2.40
CA PHE A 40 1.39 6.30 2.27
C PHE A 40 1.23 5.86 0.81
N ALA A 41 2.13 4.98 0.38
CA ALA A 41 2.11 4.31 -0.92
C ALA A 41 2.48 2.83 -0.73
N GLY A 42 2.17 2.01 -1.72
CA GLY A 42 2.41 0.57 -1.75
C GLY A 42 1.18 -0.20 -2.25
N GLU A 43 1.34 -1.50 -2.51
CA GLU A 43 0.20 -2.31 -3.00
C GLU A 43 -0.97 -2.33 -2.01
N ALA A 44 -0.67 -2.21 -0.70
CA ALA A 44 -1.66 -2.38 0.35
C ALA A 44 -2.71 -1.26 0.37
N VAL A 45 -2.39 -0.07 -0.17
CA VAL A 45 -3.27 1.11 -0.16
C VAL A 45 -4.25 1.15 -1.35
N ARG A 46 -4.10 0.26 -2.34
CA ARG A 46 -4.93 0.25 -3.56
C ARG A 46 -6.35 -0.23 -3.28
N THR A 47 -7.33 0.46 -3.86
CA THR A 47 -8.76 0.16 -3.70
C THR A 47 -9.47 -0.19 -5.01
N ASP A 48 -8.76 -0.13 -6.13
CA ASP A 48 -9.24 -0.27 -7.51
C ASP A 48 -9.05 -1.69 -8.08
N GLY A 49 -8.86 -2.69 -7.21
CA GLY A 49 -8.62 -4.08 -7.61
C GLY A 49 -7.17 -4.42 -7.92
N LEU A 50 -6.24 -3.45 -7.87
CA LEU A 50 -4.81 -3.69 -8.09
C LEU A 50 -4.02 -3.96 -6.79
N ALA A 51 -4.70 -4.15 -5.66
CA ALA A 51 -4.06 -4.52 -4.41
C ALA A 51 -3.31 -5.87 -4.53
N GLY A 52 -2.17 -6.00 -3.86
CA GLY A 52 -1.29 -7.16 -3.94
C GLY A 52 -0.45 -7.26 -5.21
N THR A 53 -0.49 -6.25 -6.10
CA THR A 53 0.25 -6.26 -7.37
C THR A 53 1.36 -5.22 -7.42
N VAL A 54 2.40 -5.49 -8.21
CA VAL A 54 3.48 -4.53 -8.49
C VAL A 54 2.94 -3.28 -9.20
N GLY A 55 1.99 -3.44 -10.14
CA GLY A 55 1.36 -2.32 -10.82
C GLY A 55 0.59 -1.40 -9.86
N GLY A 56 -0.14 -1.98 -8.91
CA GLY A 56 -0.81 -1.22 -7.86
C GLY A 56 0.16 -0.44 -6.97
N ALA A 57 1.28 -1.07 -6.57
CA ALA A 57 2.34 -0.39 -5.82
C ALA A 57 2.95 0.78 -6.61
N PHE A 58 3.32 0.56 -7.87
CA PHE A 58 3.90 1.58 -8.73
C PHE A 58 2.99 2.80 -8.89
N LEU A 59 1.73 2.57 -9.30
CA LEU A 59 0.76 3.63 -9.48
C LEU A 59 0.52 4.38 -8.16
N SER A 60 0.50 3.68 -7.01
CA SER A 60 0.27 4.35 -5.71
C SER A 60 1.41 5.30 -5.32
N GLY A 61 2.63 5.01 -5.79
CA GLY A 61 3.77 5.91 -5.63
C GLY A 61 3.61 7.19 -6.47
N ILE A 62 3.10 7.07 -7.70
CA ILE A 62 2.77 8.23 -8.55
C ILE A 62 1.71 9.09 -7.85
N ASP A 63 0.60 8.48 -7.39
CA ASP A 63 -0.46 9.22 -6.69
C ASP A 63 0.05 9.96 -5.45
N ALA A 64 0.96 9.35 -4.68
CA ALA A 64 1.57 9.99 -3.52
C ALA A 64 2.52 11.13 -3.92
N ALA A 65 3.31 10.97 -5.00
CA ALA A 65 4.18 12.02 -5.51
C ALA A 65 3.40 13.23 -6.01
N ASP A 66 2.30 13.00 -6.75
CA ASP A 66 1.42 14.06 -7.25
C ASP A 66 0.78 14.84 -6.10
N ARG A 67 0.34 14.15 -5.04
CA ARG A 67 -0.18 14.79 -3.83
C ARG A 67 0.86 15.65 -3.12
N LEU A 68 2.11 15.18 -3.05
CA LEU A 68 3.22 15.94 -2.45
C LEU A 68 3.57 17.17 -3.29
N ALA A 69 3.52 17.07 -4.61
CA ALA A 69 3.78 18.20 -5.50
C ALA A 69 2.67 19.28 -5.45
N ALA A 70 1.45 18.89 -5.04
CA ALA A 70 0.30 19.78 -4.92
C ALA A 70 0.13 20.44 -3.53
N SER A 71 0.98 20.09 -2.55
CA SER A 71 0.97 20.64 -1.18
C SER A 71 1.91 21.83 -1.01
#